data_AF-W7WAW1-F1
#
_entry.id   AF-W7WAW1-F1
#
_cell.length_a   1.000
_cell.length_b   1.000
_cell.length_c   1.000
_cell.angle_alpha   90.00
_cell.angle_beta   90.00
_cell.angle_gamma   90.00
#
_symmetry.space_group_name_H-M   'P 1'
#
loop_
_entity.id
_entity.type
_entity.pdbx_description
1 polymer ?
#
loop_
_entity_poly.entity_id
_entity_poly.type
_entity_poly.pdbx_seq_one_letter_code
_entity_poly.pdbx_strand_id
1 'polypeptide(L)'
;MRAAEAVGAFDSLFFTADGRLVEGGRSNVFLQLDGRWWTPPLADGALPGVMRGLLLEDPAWAAAERPLTRADLARAEAVVVCNALRGAVPARLAT
;
A
#
# COMPACT_ATOMS: atom_id res chain seq x y z
N MET A 1 13.80 6.12 -0.52
CA MET A 1 13.50 7.46 -1.09
C MET A 1 14.50 7.87 -2.16
N ARG A 2 15.79 8.15 -1.87
CA ARG A 2 16.78 8.52 -2.91
C ARG A 2 16.85 7.54 -4.09
N ALA A 3 16.74 6.24 -3.83
CA ALA A 3 16.72 5.21 -4.87
C ALA A 3 15.45 5.24 -5.74
N ALA A 4 14.28 5.56 -5.17
CA ALA A 4 13.05 5.74 -5.95
C ALA A 4 13.11 7.03 -6.77
N GLU A 5 13.59 8.12 -6.18
CA GLU A 5 13.77 9.40 -6.87
C GLU A 5 14.73 9.27 -8.06
N ALA A 6 15.78 8.46 -7.94
CA ALA A 6 16.72 8.19 -9.03
C ALA A 6 16.08 7.54 -10.26
N VAL A 7 14.95 6.85 -10.10
CA VAL A 7 14.15 6.27 -11.20
C VAL A 7 12.86 7.05 -11.45
N GLY A 8 12.74 8.27 -10.92
CA GLY A 8 11.55 9.11 -11.08
C GLY A 8 10.32 8.62 -10.31
N ALA A 9 10.48 7.64 -9.41
CA ALA A 9 9.38 7.12 -8.60
C ALA A 9 9.13 8.00 -7.37
N PHE A 10 7.84 8.16 -7.04
CA PHE A 10 7.39 8.94 -5.89
C PHE A 10 7.77 8.30 -4.55
N ASP A 11 7.67 6.98 -4.44
CA ASP A 11 7.91 6.24 -3.19
C ASP A 11 8.61 4.91 -3.46
N SER A 12 9.13 4.28 -2.40
CA SER A 12 9.68 2.93 -2.40
C SER A 12 8.79 2.04 -1.54
N LEU A 13 8.38 0.86 -2.05
CA LEU A 13 7.68 -0.14 -1.24
C LEU A 13 8.68 -1.01 -0.46
N PHE A 14 8.33 -1.27 0.79
CA PHE A 14 9.10 -2.09 1.72
C PHE A 14 8.45 -3.45 1.92
N PHE A 15 9.29 -4.44 2.17
CA PHE A 15 8.89 -5.82 2.40
C PHE A 15 9.61 -6.35 3.64
N THR A 16 8.94 -7.24 4.37
CA THR A 16 9.55 -8.04 5.42
C THR A 16 10.61 -8.98 4.85
N ALA A 17 11.44 -9.57 5.71
CA ALA A 17 12.48 -10.52 5.30
C ALA A 17 11.90 -11.78 4.61
N ASP A 18 10.70 -12.19 4.99
CA ASP A 18 9.93 -13.29 4.40
C ASP A 18 9.09 -12.86 3.18
N GLY A 19 9.26 -11.64 2.68
CA GLY A 19 8.71 -11.19 1.40
C GLY A 19 7.26 -10.70 1.42
N ARG A 20 6.71 -10.38 2.61
CA ARG A 20 5.41 -9.76 2.76
C ARG A 20 5.50 -8.25 2.59
N LEU A 21 4.54 -7.66 1.88
CA LEU A 21 4.44 -6.23 1.65
C LEU A 21 4.09 -5.52 2.96
N VAL A 22 4.75 -4.41 3.24
CA VAL A 22 4.55 -3.62 4.46
C VAL A 22 3.86 -2.30 4.13
N GLU A 23 4.60 -1.36 3.54
CA GLU A 23 4.11 -0.03 3.14
C GLU A 23 5.13 0.68 2.25
N GLY A 24 4.85 1.93 1.87
CA GLY A 24 5.80 2.84 1.25
C GLY A 24 6.65 3.59 2.28
N GLY A 25 7.70 4.29 1.84
CA GLY A 25 8.56 5.10 2.73
C GLY A 25 7.90 6.35 3.28
N ARG A 26 6.78 6.78 2.67
CA ARG A 26 5.99 7.95 3.11
C ARG A 26 4.48 7.73 2.96
N SER A 27 4.05 6.49 2.81
CA SER A 27 2.66 6.15 2.52
C SER A 27 2.31 4.73 2.97
N ASN A 28 1.05 4.50 3.36
CA ASN A 28 0.50 3.14 3.40
C ASN A 28 0.06 2.72 2.00
N VAL A 29 -0.08 1.41 1.77
CA VAL A 29 -0.43 0.84 0.46
C VAL A 29 -1.70 -0.02 0.55
N PHE A 30 -2.55 0.09 -0.47
CA PHE A 30 -3.73 -0.73 -0.69
C PHE A 30 -3.66 -1.37 -2.08
N LEU A 31 -4.03 -2.65 -2.15
CA LEU A 31 -4.13 -3.41 -3.40
C LEU A 31 -5.58 -3.83 -3.63
N GLN A 32 -6.07 -3.65 -4.85
CA GLN A 32 -7.34 -4.25 -5.28
C GLN A 32 -7.06 -5.64 -5.86
N LEU A 33 -7.66 -6.66 -5.26
CA LEU A 33 -7.50 -8.05 -5.64
C LEU A 33 -8.86 -8.71 -5.64
N ASP A 34 -9.24 -9.26 -6.78
CA ASP A 34 -10.51 -9.96 -6.97
C ASP A 34 -11.69 -9.03 -6.61
N GLY A 35 -11.60 -7.78 -7.07
CA GLY A 35 -12.56 -6.70 -6.79
C GLY A 35 -12.55 -6.10 -5.39
N ARG A 36 -11.74 -6.60 -4.43
CA ARG A 36 -11.71 -6.13 -3.03
C ARG A 36 -10.39 -5.45 -2.64
N TRP A 37 -10.49 -4.41 -1.81
CA TRP A 37 -9.34 -3.68 -1.29
C TRP A 37 -8.71 -4.35 -0.07
N TRP A 38 -7.38 -4.45 -0.10
CA TRP A 38 -6.57 -5.03 0.97
C TRP A 38 -5.38 -4.13 1.30
N THR A 39 -5.04 -4.03 2.58
CA THR A 39 -3.81 -3.37 3.05
C THR A 39 -3.04 -4.30 4.00
N PRO A 40 -1.69 -4.21 4.07
CA PRO A 40 -0.94 -5.00 5.03
C PRO A 40 -1.34 -4.71 6.49
N PRO A 41 -1.36 -5.74 7.37
CA PRO A 41 -1.69 -5.55 8.77
C PRO A 41 -0.53 -4.88 9.52
N LEU A 42 -0.82 -4.27 10.67
CA LEU A 42 0.20 -3.67 11.52
C LEU A 42 1.22 -4.71 12.04
N ALA A 43 0.80 -5.96 12.19
CA ALA A 43 1.66 -7.08 12.58
C ALA A 43 2.81 -7.35 11.58
N ASP A 44 2.69 -6.84 10.34
CA ASP A 44 3.71 -6.98 9.29
C ASP A 44 4.68 -5.79 9.29
N GLY A 45 4.49 -4.83 10.20
CA GLY A 45 5.34 -3.65 10.37
C GLY A 45 4.77 -2.38 9.72
N ALA A 46 3.55 -2.42 9.17
CA ALA A 46 2.91 -1.23 8.62
C ALA A 46 2.58 -0.23 9.73
N LEU A 47 2.68 1.06 9.43
CA LEU A 47 2.33 2.10 10.39
C LEU A 47 0.80 2.32 10.44
N PRO A 48 0.23 2.63 11.61
CA PRO A 48 -1.19 2.96 11.76
C PRO A 48 -1.48 4.38 11.25
N GLY A 49 -1.27 4.62 9.95
CA GLY A 49 -1.47 5.92 9.35
C GLY A 49 -2.92 6.41 9.45
N VAL A 50 -3.11 7.70 9.74
CA VAL A 50 -4.44 8.29 9.91
C VAL A 50 -5.33 8.07 8.69
N MET A 51 -4.83 8.36 7.48
CA MET A 51 -5.61 8.16 6.25
C MET A 51 -5.93 6.67 6.02
N ARG A 52 -5.00 5.77 6.33
CA ARG A 52 -5.26 4.31 6.27
C ARG A 52 -6.41 3.91 7.18
N GLY A 53 -6.46 4.43 8.41
CA GLY A 53 -7.57 4.18 9.33
C GLY A 53 -8.90 4.63 8.75
N LEU A 54 -8.97 5.85 8.22
CA LEU A 54 -10.18 6.39 7.59
C LEU A 54 -10.65 5.53 6.40
N LEU A 55 -9.72 5.02 5.57
CA LEU A 55 -10.07 4.14 4.45
C LEU A 55 -10.55 2.74 4.89
N LEU A 56 -10.06 2.23 6.02
CA LEU A 56 -10.51 0.96 6.60
C LEU A 56 -11.91 1.09 7.22
N GLU A 57 -12.25 2.27 7.73
CA GLU A 57 -13.56 2.58 8.31
C GLU A 57 -14.63 2.96 7.26
N ASP A 58 -14.21 3.39 6.06
CA ASP A 58 -15.11 3.82 4.99
C ASP A 58 -15.80 2.61 4.30
N PRO A 59 -17.13 2.48 4.40
CA PRO A 59 -17.88 1.40 3.75
C PRO A 59 -17.79 1.42 2.23
N ALA A 60 -17.55 2.58 1.60
CA ALA A 60 -17.38 2.68 0.15
C ALA A 60 -16.08 2.02 -0.33
N TRP A 61 -15.07 2.00 0.52
CA TRP A 61 -13.82 1.29 0.26
C TRP A 61 -13.94 -0.21 0.53
N ALA A 62 -14.74 -0.61 1.52
CA ALA A 62 -14.92 -2.00 1.93
C ALA A 62 -13.57 -2.74 2.11
N ALA A 63 -12.55 -2.00 2.56
CA ALA A 63 -11.19 -2.48 2.68
C ALA A 63 -11.02 -3.34 3.93
N ALA A 64 -10.04 -4.23 3.91
CA ALA A 64 -9.67 -5.01 5.09
C ALA A 64 -8.18 -5.30 5.13
N GLU A 65 -7.70 -5.70 6.30
CA GLU A 65 -6.31 -6.09 6.48
C GLU A 65 -6.11 -7.56 6.09
N ARG A 66 -5.03 -7.85 5.37
CA ARG A 66 -4.49 -9.20 5.23
C ARG A 66 -3.00 -9.15 4.87
N PRO A 67 -2.20 -10.19 5.18
CA PRO A 67 -0.86 -10.31 4.65
C PRO A 67 -0.88 -10.28 3.12
N LEU A 68 0.00 -9.47 2.53
CA LEU A 68 0.11 -9.31 1.07
C LEU A 68 1.52 -9.65 0.63
N THR A 69 1.67 -10.23 -0.55
CA THR A 69 2.96 -10.67 -1.08
C THR A 69 3.39 -9.88 -2.32
N ARG A 70 4.62 -10.11 -2.79
CA ARG A 70 5.06 -9.62 -4.10
C ARG A 70 4.20 -10.14 -5.26
N ALA A 71 3.71 -11.37 -5.15
CA ALA A 71 2.83 -11.96 -6.16
C ALA A 71 1.46 -11.27 -6.17
N ASP A 72 0.92 -10.92 -4.99
CA ASP A 72 -0.30 -10.11 -4.90
C ASP A 72 -0.10 -8.72 -5.51
N LEU A 73 1.02 -8.07 -5.21
CA LEU A 73 1.34 -6.76 -5.79
C LEU A 73 1.42 -6.83 -7.33
N ALA A 74 2.03 -7.88 -7.87
CA ALA A 74 2.18 -8.05 -9.33
C ALA A 74 0.85 -8.33 -10.05
N ARG A 75 -0.11 -8.97 -9.38
CA ARG A 75 -1.44 -9.28 -9.94
C ARG A 75 -2.54 -8.28 -9.58
N ALA A 76 -2.22 -7.25 -8.81
CA ALA A 76 -3.21 -6.28 -8.34
C ALA A 76 -3.88 -5.56 -9.52
N GLU A 77 -5.21 -5.50 -9.49
CA GLU A 77 -6.02 -4.78 -10.48
C GLU A 77 -5.77 -3.27 -10.39
N ALA A 78 -5.58 -2.78 -9.16
CA ALA A 78 -5.24 -1.41 -8.85
C ALA A 78 -4.37 -1.32 -7.60
N VAL A 79 -3.53 -0.29 -7.55
CA VAL A 79 -2.72 0.07 -6.38
C VAL A 79 -3.07 1.48 -5.98
N VAL A 80 -3.27 1.69 -4.68
CA VAL A 80 -3.41 3.02 -4.09
C VAL A 80 -2.38 3.17 -2.98
N VAL A 81 -1.77 4.35 -2.91
CA VAL A 81 -0.97 4.77 -1.77
C VAL A 81 -1.68 5.92 -1.05
N CYS A 82 -1.54 5.99 0.25
CA CYS A 82 -2.18 7.05 1.02
C CYS A 82 -1.32 7.59 2.17
N ASN A 83 -1.52 8.86 2.47
CA ASN A 83 -1.08 9.49 3.73
C ASN A 83 -1.99 10.67 4.09
N ALA A 84 -1.80 11.23 5.28
CA ALA A 84 -2.64 12.33 5.78
C ALA A 84 -2.57 13.62 4.93
N LEU A 85 -1.47 13.84 4.19
CA LEU A 85 -1.27 15.08 3.42
C LEU A 85 -1.87 15.02 2.01
N ARG A 86 -1.92 13.83 1.41
CA ARG A 86 -2.32 13.64 0.00
C ARG A 86 -3.61 12.84 -0.16
N GLY A 87 -4.16 12.32 0.92
CA GLY A 87 -5.30 11.40 0.85
C GLY A 87 -4.93 10.10 0.14
N ALA A 88 -5.91 9.49 -0.53
CA ALA A 88 -5.74 8.28 -1.33
C ALA A 88 -5.38 8.65 -2.78
N VAL A 89 -4.25 8.13 -3.28
CA VAL A 89 -3.74 8.44 -4.62
C VAL A 89 -3.49 7.15 -5.40
N PRO A 90 -4.06 7.00 -6.62
CA PRO A 90 -3.73 5.88 -7.49
C PRO A 90 -2.23 5.81 -7.81
N ALA A 91 -1.67 4.61 -7.79
CA ALA A 91 -0.26 4.36 -8.02
C ALA A 91 -0.04 3.28 -9.08
N ARG A 92 1.15 3.31 -9.68
CA ARG A 92 1.66 2.29 -10.59
C ARG A 92 3.10 1.97 -10.22
N LEU A 93 3.53 0.74 -10.48
CA LEU A 93 4.93 0.37 -10.30
C LEU A 93 5.77 1.02 -11.40
N ALA A 94 6.88 1.63 -11.02
CA ALA A 94 7.89 2.08 -11.96
C ALA A 94 8.57 0.83 -12.55
N THR A 95 8.55 0.72 -13.88
CA THR A 95 9.23 -0.31 -14.66
C THR A 95 10.64 0.11 -15.03
#